data_AF-X1GSL4-F1
#
_entry.id   AF-X1GSL4-F1
#
_cell.length_a   1.000
_cell.length_b   1.000
_cell.length_c   1.000
_cell.angle_alpha   90.00
_cell.angle_beta   90.00
_cell.angle_gamma   90.00
#
_symmetry.space_group_name_H-M   'P 1'
#
loop_
_entity.id
_entity.type
_entity.pdbx_description
1 polymer ?
#
loop_
_entity_poly.entity_id
_entity_poly.type
_entity_poly.pdbx_seq_one_letter_code
_entity_poly.pdbx_strand_id
1 'polypeptide(L)'
;TRKGGARVRRLFTTNRLDFVDAAGDTVLLLRDVKEPIKLYETGDFTPERVFREVYNGQLTFLGSDSIPTSAEVGGKLPFCTYWRRVGRIDRYYLTEFTLVDEHGRAVAQLRRYLCYTFYPVHDWRVGDTVRETYNLVIPTNVKPGSYALCLRVLEAKGRKLREARPENPELLKRKGIIRLGRFEVVSPAR
;
A
#
# COMPACT_ATOMS: atom_id res chain seq x y z
N THR A 1 -13.30 -5.52 -16.72
CA THR A 1 -12.22 -6.07 -17.59
C THR A 1 -11.22 -6.87 -16.75
N ARG A 2 -11.45 -8.18 -16.57
CA ARG A 2 -10.62 -9.09 -15.73
C ARG A 2 -9.24 -9.47 -16.34
N LYS A 3 -8.74 -8.73 -17.34
CA LYS A 3 -7.54 -9.10 -18.11
C LYS A 3 -6.40 -8.07 -18.04
N GLY A 4 -6.55 -6.99 -17.25
CA GLY A 4 -5.56 -5.91 -17.18
C GLY A 4 -4.22 -6.37 -16.60
N GLY A 5 -4.22 -6.87 -15.36
CA GLY A 5 -2.99 -7.30 -14.66
C GLY A 5 -2.23 -8.39 -15.41
N ALA A 6 -2.91 -9.43 -15.88
CA ALA A 6 -2.29 -10.50 -16.68
C ALA A 6 -1.60 -9.99 -17.96
N ARG A 7 -2.19 -9.00 -18.65
CA ARG A 7 -1.58 -8.38 -19.83
C ARG A 7 -0.32 -7.58 -19.46
N VAL A 8 -0.36 -6.83 -18.36
CA VAL A 8 0.80 -6.06 -17.91
C VAL A 8 1.92 -7.00 -17.45
N ARG A 9 1.64 -8.05 -16.70
CA ARG A 9 2.67 -9.05 -16.33
C ARG A 9 3.26 -9.74 -17.55
N ARG A 10 2.44 -10.07 -18.56
CA ARG A 10 2.95 -10.60 -19.84
C ARG A 10 3.89 -9.60 -20.52
N LEU A 11 3.56 -8.31 -20.53
CA LEU A 11 4.44 -7.26 -21.06
C LEU A 11 5.81 -7.28 -20.35
N PHE A 12 5.82 -7.43 -19.02
CA PHE A 12 7.06 -7.50 -18.24
C PHE A 12 7.89 -8.72 -18.63
N THR A 13 7.30 -9.91 -18.59
CA THR A 13 8.00 -11.16 -18.92
C THR A 13 8.51 -11.16 -20.36
N THR A 14 7.68 -10.78 -21.34
CA THR A 14 8.08 -10.76 -22.76
C THR A 14 9.21 -9.78 -23.05
N ASN A 15 9.27 -8.66 -22.32
CA ASN A 15 10.29 -7.63 -22.55
C ASN A 15 11.45 -7.69 -21.55
N ARG A 16 11.46 -8.68 -20.63
CA ARG A 16 12.45 -8.82 -19.55
C ARG A 16 12.54 -7.55 -18.71
N LEU A 17 11.39 -6.93 -18.42
CA LEU A 17 11.30 -5.70 -17.62
C LEU A 17 11.15 -6.04 -16.15
N ASP A 18 11.86 -5.28 -15.32
CA ASP A 18 11.75 -5.36 -13.87
C ASP A 18 11.77 -3.98 -13.22
N PHE A 19 11.24 -3.88 -12.00
CA PHE A 19 11.32 -2.68 -11.18
C PHE A 19 12.73 -2.47 -10.66
N VAL A 20 13.25 -1.25 -10.79
CA VAL A 20 14.55 -0.87 -10.22
C VAL A 20 14.46 0.26 -9.21
N ASP A 21 13.41 1.08 -9.29
CA ASP A 21 13.10 2.08 -8.27
C ASP A 21 11.60 2.39 -8.25
N ALA A 22 11.12 2.88 -7.12
CA ALA A 22 9.78 3.45 -6.98
C ALA A 22 9.80 4.68 -6.05
N ALA A 23 9.09 5.72 -6.47
CA ALA A 23 8.83 6.93 -5.70
C ALA A 23 7.33 7.23 -5.79
N GLY A 24 6.59 6.82 -4.76
CA GLY A 24 5.13 6.84 -4.84
C GLY A 24 4.63 5.90 -5.94
N ASP A 25 3.75 6.41 -6.80
CA ASP A 25 3.15 5.66 -7.93
C ASP A 25 4.07 5.64 -9.16
N THR A 26 5.13 6.44 -9.15
CA THR A 26 6.14 6.45 -10.21
C THR A 26 7.08 5.27 -10.00
N VAL A 27 7.22 4.45 -11.03
CA VAL A 27 8.12 3.29 -11.05
C VAL A 27 9.11 3.42 -12.18
N LEU A 28 10.37 3.08 -11.92
CA LEU A 28 11.41 2.96 -12.94
C LEU A 28 11.55 1.49 -13.34
N LEU A 29 11.51 1.25 -14.65
CA LEU A 29 11.61 -0.08 -15.24
C LEU A 29 12.86 -0.14 -16.13
N LEU A 30 13.67 -1.17 -15.94
CA LEU A 30 14.80 -1.48 -16.81
C LEU A 30 14.68 -2.91 -17.33
N ARG A 31 15.43 -3.21 -18.38
CA ARG A 31 15.53 -4.56 -18.94
C ARG A 31 16.72 -5.31 -18.32
N ASP A 32 16.59 -6.62 -18.20
CA ASP A 32 17.69 -7.53 -17.84
C ASP A 32 18.36 -7.16 -16.49
N VAL A 33 17.53 -6.80 -15.51
CA VAL A 33 17.97 -6.37 -14.19
C VAL A 33 18.41 -7.58 -13.38
N LYS A 34 19.63 -7.56 -12.84
CA LYS A 34 20.15 -8.64 -11.99
C LYS A 34 19.46 -8.68 -10.62
N GLU A 35 19.27 -7.51 -10.02
CA GLU A 35 18.73 -7.34 -8.66
C GLU A 35 17.55 -6.37 -8.66
N PRO A 36 16.36 -6.84 -9.07
CA PRO A 36 15.19 -5.99 -9.14
C PRO A 36 14.60 -5.73 -7.75
N ILE A 37 14.06 -4.53 -7.55
CA ILE A 37 13.29 -4.26 -6.33
C ILE A 37 11.96 -5.01 -6.37
N LYS A 38 11.47 -5.42 -5.20
CA LYS A 38 10.20 -6.12 -5.06
C LYS A 38 9.15 -5.18 -4.48
N LEU A 39 8.26 -4.71 -5.34
CA LEU A 39 7.10 -3.91 -4.91
C LEU A 39 5.98 -4.79 -4.32
N TYR A 40 5.94 -6.05 -4.70
CA TYR A 40 5.08 -7.05 -4.08
C TYR A 40 5.69 -8.45 -4.22
N GLU A 41 5.40 -9.32 -3.27
CA GLU A 41 5.81 -10.72 -3.25
C GLU A 41 4.71 -11.59 -2.64
N THR A 42 4.67 -12.85 -3.05
CA THR A 42 3.76 -13.86 -2.49
C THR A 42 4.59 -14.92 -1.81
N GLY A 43 4.22 -15.30 -0.59
CA GLY A 43 4.97 -16.26 0.21
C GLY A 43 4.48 -16.30 1.66
N ASP A 44 5.18 -17.08 2.48
CA ASP A 44 4.85 -17.22 3.90
C ASP A 44 5.49 -16.10 4.71
N PHE A 45 4.78 -14.97 4.78
CA PHE A 45 5.23 -13.80 5.54
C PHE A 45 4.44 -13.61 6.83
N THR A 46 5.11 -13.09 7.85
CA THR A 46 4.49 -12.66 9.11
C THR A 46 4.77 -11.17 9.34
N PRO A 47 3.75 -10.32 9.50
CA PRO A 47 3.95 -8.90 9.80
C PRO A 47 4.53 -8.73 11.21
N GLU A 48 5.39 -7.73 11.40
CA GLU A 48 5.83 -7.33 12.75
C GLU A 48 4.65 -6.88 13.61
N ARG A 49 3.70 -6.15 13.01
CA ARG A 49 2.49 -5.64 13.67
C ARG A 49 1.26 -6.27 13.05
N VAL A 50 0.61 -7.14 13.81
CA VAL A 50 -0.57 -7.91 13.40
C VAL A 50 -1.86 -7.14 13.67
N PHE A 51 -2.76 -7.09 12.67
CA PHE A 51 -4.07 -6.45 12.77
C PHE A 51 -5.23 -7.40 12.43
N ARG A 52 -5.10 -8.21 11.36
CA ARG A 52 -6.12 -9.19 10.90
C ARG A 52 -7.51 -8.59 10.62
N GLU A 53 -7.55 -7.48 9.90
CA GLU A 53 -8.80 -6.78 9.57
C GLU A 53 -9.37 -7.30 8.25
N VAL A 54 -10.60 -7.80 8.27
CA VAL A 54 -11.29 -8.32 7.08
C VAL A 54 -12.19 -7.25 6.47
N TYR A 55 -12.12 -7.10 5.16
CA TYR A 55 -12.92 -6.17 4.37
C TYR A 55 -13.81 -6.93 3.39
N ASN A 56 -15.12 -6.67 3.48
CA ASN A 56 -16.17 -7.24 2.62
C ASN A 56 -16.14 -8.78 2.48
N GLY A 57 -15.60 -9.53 3.45
CA GLY A 57 -15.40 -10.99 3.34
C GLY A 57 -14.46 -11.42 2.22
N GLN A 58 -13.61 -10.52 1.71
CA GLN A 58 -12.86 -10.71 0.46
C GLN A 58 -11.35 -10.54 0.62
N LEU A 59 -10.96 -9.53 1.37
CA LEU A 59 -9.57 -9.11 1.56
C LEU A 59 -9.29 -8.98 3.05
N THR A 60 -8.16 -9.50 3.50
CA THR A 60 -7.68 -9.31 4.87
C THR A 60 -6.42 -8.47 4.85
N PHE A 61 -6.39 -7.41 5.65
CA PHE A 61 -5.18 -6.73 6.06
C PHE A 61 -4.59 -7.51 7.25
N LEU A 62 -3.55 -8.30 7.00
CA LEU A 62 -2.89 -9.10 8.03
C LEU A 62 -2.09 -8.22 8.98
N GLY A 63 -1.38 -7.24 8.42
CA GLY A 63 -0.70 -6.21 9.19
C GLY A 63 0.39 -5.46 8.44
N SER A 64 1.32 -4.85 9.17
CA SER A 64 2.43 -4.07 8.60
C SER A 64 3.73 -4.32 9.35
N ASP A 65 4.83 -3.95 8.73
CA ASP A 65 6.08 -3.72 9.47
C ASP A 65 6.00 -2.37 10.20
N SER A 66 6.96 -2.13 11.08
CA SER A 66 7.18 -0.81 11.67
C SER A 66 7.63 0.18 10.59
N ILE A 67 7.14 1.42 10.68
CA ILE A 67 7.59 2.48 9.78
C ILE A 67 8.90 3.10 10.32
N PRO A 68 9.75 3.66 9.44
CA PRO A 68 10.91 4.44 9.85
C PRO A 68 10.52 5.56 10.83
N THR A 69 11.40 5.88 11.77
CA THR A 69 11.17 6.92 12.77
C THR A 69 11.28 8.33 12.22
N SER A 70 11.87 8.50 11.02
CA SER A 70 11.94 9.77 10.33
C SER A 70 11.96 9.61 8.80
N ALA A 71 11.60 10.68 8.09
CA ALA A 71 11.78 10.81 6.65
C ALA A 71 12.00 12.29 6.29
N GLU A 72 12.75 12.55 5.22
CA GLU A 72 12.97 13.91 4.73
C GLU A 72 11.74 14.44 3.96
N VAL A 73 11.54 15.76 3.96
CA VAL A 73 10.64 16.43 3.01
C VAL A 73 11.06 16.07 1.58
N GLY A 74 10.13 15.57 0.76
CA GLY A 74 10.44 15.07 -0.59
C GLY A 74 11.11 13.69 -0.62
N GLY A 75 11.51 13.16 0.54
CA GLY A 75 12.13 11.85 0.69
C GLY A 75 11.12 10.69 0.67
N LYS A 76 11.65 9.47 0.69
CA LYS A 76 10.87 8.22 0.73
C LYS A 76 10.71 7.74 2.17
N LEU A 77 9.50 7.29 2.50
CA LEU A 77 9.17 6.54 3.72
C LEU A 77 8.90 5.08 3.33
N PRO A 78 9.91 4.20 3.40
CA PRO A 78 9.76 2.79 3.06
C PRO A 78 9.07 1.99 4.17
N PHE A 79 8.12 1.12 3.83
CA PHE A 79 7.55 0.12 4.76
C PHE A 79 6.79 -0.98 4.00
N CYS A 80 6.50 -2.11 4.67
CA CYS A 80 5.71 -3.19 4.09
C CYS A 80 4.34 -3.34 4.74
N THR A 81 3.40 -3.83 3.96
CA THR A 81 2.09 -4.30 4.43
C THR A 81 1.82 -5.72 3.93
N TYR A 82 0.94 -6.42 4.63
CA TYR A 82 0.68 -7.84 4.41
C TYR A 82 -0.80 -8.06 4.25
N TRP A 83 -1.16 -8.73 3.17
CA TRP A 83 -2.53 -8.89 2.74
C TRP A 83 -2.83 -10.34 2.38
N ARG A 84 -4.09 -10.71 2.42
CA ARG A 84 -4.55 -12.02 1.97
C ARG A 84 -5.89 -11.91 1.28
N ARG A 85 -6.04 -12.61 0.16
CA ARG A 85 -7.35 -12.85 -0.44
C ARG A 85 -8.02 -14.00 0.30
N VAL A 86 -9.21 -13.76 0.85
CA VAL A 86 -10.00 -14.76 1.58
C VAL A 86 -11.31 -15.12 0.88
N GLY A 87 -11.72 -14.35 -0.13
CA GLY A 87 -12.98 -14.57 -0.85
C GLY A 87 -12.91 -14.31 -2.35
N ARG A 88 -14.08 -14.37 -2.99
CA ARG A 88 -14.23 -14.03 -4.41
C ARG A 88 -14.14 -12.51 -4.60
N ILE A 89 -13.18 -12.06 -5.40
CA ILE A 89 -12.98 -10.64 -5.70
C ILE A 89 -13.86 -10.19 -6.87
N ASP A 90 -14.68 -9.17 -6.65
CA ASP A 90 -15.55 -8.53 -7.66
C ASP A 90 -15.36 -7.00 -7.75
N ARG A 91 -14.28 -6.49 -7.14
CA ARG A 91 -13.90 -5.07 -7.05
C ARG A 91 -12.38 -4.92 -7.00
N TYR A 92 -11.89 -3.72 -7.23
CA TYR A 92 -10.50 -3.37 -6.94
C TYR A 92 -10.40 -2.82 -5.53
N TYR A 93 -9.26 -3.07 -4.88
CA TYR A 93 -8.94 -2.51 -3.58
C TYR A 93 -7.79 -1.54 -3.69
N LEU A 94 -7.89 -0.45 -2.93
CA LEU A 94 -6.86 0.57 -2.82
C LEU A 94 -6.53 0.80 -1.36
N THR A 95 -5.29 1.19 -1.10
CA THR A 95 -4.85 1.77 0.15
C THR A 95 -4.89 3.28 0.04
N GLU A 96 -5.42 3.94 1.07
CA GLU A 96 -5.27 5.37 1.30
C GLU A 96 -4.39 5.57 2.53
N PHE A 97 -3.24 6.19 2.33
CA PHE A 97 -2.37 6.64 3.40
C PHE A 97 -2.61 8.11 3.67
N THR A 98 -2.84 8.46 4.93
CA THR A 98 -3.01 9.84 5.37
C THR A 98 -1.90 10.19 6.35
N LEU A 99 -1.20 11.29 6.10
CA LEU A 99 -0.32 11.92 7.09
C LEU A 99 -1.19 12.81 7.97
N VAL A 100 -1.13 12.59 9.28
CA VAL A 100 -1.89 13.32 10.29
C VAL A 100 -0.91 14.06 11.19
N ASP A 101 -1.06 15.38 11.33
CA ASP A 101 -0.24 16.20 12.22
C ASP A 101 -0.55 15.93 13.71
N GLU A 102 0.23 16.52 14.61
CA GLU A 102 0.05 16.42 16.07
C GLU A 102 -1.33 16.93 16.56
N HIS A 103 -1.99 17.79 15.78
CA HIS A 103 -3.32 18.33 16.05
C HIS A 103 -4.44 17.45 15.51
N GLY A 104 -4.12 16.29 14.92
CA GLY A 104 -5.09 15.37 14.35
C GLY A 104 -5.60 15.77 12.96
N ARG A 105 -4.97 16.75 12.30
CA ARG A 105 -5.38 17.22 10.96
C ARG A 105 -4.69 16.42 9.87
N ALA A 106 -5.43 16.01 8.85
CA ALA A 106 -4.88 15.39 7.66
C ALA A 106 -4.14 16.45 6.81
N VAL A 107 -2.83 16.26 6.61
CA VAL A 107 -1.99 17.20 5.83
C VAL A 107 -1.69 16.70 4.43
N ALA A 108 -1.74 15.38 4.23
CA ALA A 108 -1.55 14.75 2.92
C ALA A 108 -2.31 13.42 2.86
N GLN A 109 -2.78 13.08 1.66
CA GLN A 109 -3.44 11.81 1.36
C GLN A 109 -2.84 11.21 0.09
N LEU A 110 -2.45 9.95 0.15
CA LEU A 110 -1.87 9.20 -0.96
C LEU A 110 -2.70 7.94 -1.18
N ARG A 111 -3.22 7.76 -2.40
CA ARG A 111 -4.06 6.60 -2.75
C ARG A 111 -3.34 5.74 -3.76
N ARG A 112 -3.37 4.43 -3.56
CA ARG A 112 -2.76 3.47 -4.49
C ARG A 112 -3.60 2.21 -4.59
N TYR A 113 -3.72 1.66 -5.79
CA TYR A 113 -4.24 0.30 -5.96
C TYR A 113 -3.27 -0.73 -5.40
N LEU A 114 -3.79 -1.73 -4.67
CA LEU A 114 -2.97 -2.83 -4.17
C LEU A 114 -2.15 -3.48 -5.29
N CYS A 115 -0.88 -3.72 -4.96
CA CYS A 115 0.18 -4.20 -5.84
C CYS A 115 0.24 -3.45 -7.17
N TYR A 116 0.03 -2.12 -7.11
CA TYR A 116 0.17 -1.18 -8.23
C TYR A 116 -0.66 -1.56 -9.47
N THR A 117 -1.72 -2.34 -9.31
CA THR A 117 -2.46 -3.04 -10.40
C THR A 117 -1.65 -4.01 -11.26
N PHE A 118 -0.34 -4.15 -11.06
CA PHE A 118 0.51 -5.15 -11.70
C PHE A 118 0.11 -6.57 -11.26
N TYR A 119 -0.20 -6.73 -9.97
CA TYR A 119 -0.73 -7.98 -9.42
C TYR A 119 -2.00 -7.75 -8.59
N PRO A 120 -3.13 -7.47 -9.25
CA PRO A 120 -4.35 -7.09 -8.56
C PRO A 120 -4.92 -8.26 -7.75
N VAL A 121 -5.65 -7.97 -6.67
CA VAL A 121 -6.16 -8.96 -5.70
C VAL A 121 -6.91 -10.13 -6.34
N HIS A 122 -7.61 -9.95 -7.47
CA HIS A 122 -8.32 -11.04 -8.14
C HIS A 122 -7.41 -12.11 -8.76
N ASP A 123 -6.14 -11.78 -9.00
CA ASP A 123 -5.11 -12.70 -9.50
C ASP A 123 -4.38 -13.43 -8.36
N TRP A 124 -4.61 -13.04 -7.10
CA TRP A 124 -4.04 -13.72 -5.94
C TRP A 124 -4.71 -15.07 -5.77
N ARG A 125 -3.93 -16.10 -5.41
CA ARG A 125 -4.50 -17.35 -4.94
C ARG A 125 -5.15 -17.10 -3.58
N VAL A 126 -6.26 -17.77 -3.33
CA VAL A 126 -6.95 -17.67 -2.03
C VAL A 126 -6.06 -18.31 -0.97
N GLY A 127 -5.86 -17.63 0.16
CA GLY A 127 -5.03 -18.12 1.26
C GLY A 127 -3.59 -17.63 1.25
N ASP A 128 -3.02 -17.32 0.08
CA ASP A 128 -1.65 -16.81 -0.02
C ASP A 128 -1.51 -15.45 0.67
N THR A 129 -0.39 -15.27 1.38
CA THR A 129 0.00 -13.95 1.89
C THR A 129 0.76 -13.19 0.81
N VAL A 130 0.32 -11.95 0.56
CA VAL A 130 1.02 -11.00 -0.31
C VAL A 130 1.63 -9.91 0.55
N ARG A 131 2.96 -9.80 0.51
CA ARG A 131 3.71 -8.65 1.03
C ARG A 131 3.75 -7.58 -0.05
N GLU A 132 3.40 -6.35 0.30
CA GLU A 132 3.53 -5.19 -0.58
C GLU A 132 4.46 -4.15 0.06
N THR A 133 5.45 -3.72 -0.70
CA THR A 133 6.46 -2.74 -0.31
C THR A 133 6.06 -1.36 -0.82
N TYR A 134 6.04 -0.39 0.08
CA TYR A 134 5.72 0.99 -0.22
C TYR A 134 6.97 1.85 -0.09
N ASN A 135 7.16 2.77 -1.05
CA ASN A 135 8.08 3.90 -0.96
C ASN A 135 7.25 5.19 -1.06
N LEU A 136 6.55 5.56 0.02
CA LEU A 136 5.71 6.77 0.00
C LEU A 136 6.61 8.00 -0.06
N VAL A 137 6.28 8.96 -0.91
CA VAL A 137 7.01 10.23 -1.00
C VAL A 137 6.35 11.23 -0.06
N ILE A 138 7.12 11.81 0.85
CA ILE A 138 6.65 12.90 1.71
C ILE A 138 6.48 14.15 0.83
N PRO A 139 5.28 14.73 0.72
CA PRO A 139 5.07 15.89 -0.15
C PRO A 139 5.95 17.08 0.25
N THR A 140 6.43 17.84 -0.74
CA THR A 140 7.38 18.95 -0.53
C THR A 140 6.77 20.15 0.21
N ASN A 141 5.44 20.21 0.32
CA ASN A 141 4.71 21.21 1.09
C ASN A 141 4.45 20.80 2.55
N VAL A 142 4.80 19.57 2.95
CA VAL A 142 4.74 19.14 4.35
C VAL A 142 5.89 19.78 5.11
N LYS A 143 5.57 20.40 6.26
CA LYS A 143 6.57 21.04 7.12
C LYS A 143 7.27 20.00 8.00
N PRO A 144 8.53 20.22 8.40
CA PRO A 144 9.17 19.41 9.43
C PRO A 144 8.35 19.35 10.73
N GLY A 145 8.35 18.21 11.41
CA GLY A 145 7.62 17.96 12.64
C GLY A 145 7.08 16.53 12.77
N SER A 146 6.27 16.29 13.80
CA SER A 146 5.77 14.95 14.13
C SER A 146 4.48 14.61 13.40
N TYR A 147 4.44 13.43 12.77
CA TYR A 147 3.28 12.95 12.03
C TYR A 147 2.93 11.50 12.38
N ALA A 148 1.65 11.16 12.27
CA ALA A 148 1.18 9.79 12.24
C ALA A 148 0.85 9.37 10.80
N LEU A 149 1.29 8.18 10.40
CA LEU A 149 0.84 7.53 9.17
C LEU A 149 -0.39 6.68 9.48
N CYS A 150 -1.50 6.98 8.80
CA CYS A 150 -2.76 6.26 8.93
C CYS A 150 -3.12 5.58 7.61
N LEU A 151 -3.61 4.35 7.69
CA LEU A 151 -4.13 3.56 6.57
C LEU A 151 -5.65 3.51 6.61
N ARG A 152 -6.28 3.59 5.44
CA ARG A 152 -7.66 3.19 5.18
C ARG A 152 -7.72 2.36 3.90
N VAL A 153 -8.68 1.44 3.83
CA VAL A 153 -8.91 0.64 2.62
C VAL A 153 -10.11 1.21 1.86
N LEU A 154 -9.93 1.39 0.56
CA LEU A 154 -10.98 1.80 -0.38
C LEU A 154 -11.29 0.65 -1.34
N GLU A 155 -12.49 0.67 -1.91
CA GLU A 155 -12.92 -0.22 -2.97
C GLU A 155 -13.38 0.55 -4.20
N ALA A 156 -13.10 -0.02 -5.38
CA ALA A 156 -13.53 0.50 -6.66
C ALA A 156 -14.35 -0.54 -7.43
N LYS A 157 -15.59 -0.19 -7.77
CA LYS A 157 -16.48 -0.99 -8.63
C LYS A 157 -16.92 -0.12 -9.82
N GLY A 158 -16.35 -0.41 -10.99
CA GLY A 158 -16.46 0.48 -12.15
C GLY A 158 -15.72 1.80 -11.90
N ARG A 159 -16.39 2.94 -12.10
CA ARG A 159 -15.85 4.29 -11.83
C ARG A 159 -16.12 4.79 -10.40
N LYS A 160 -16.86 4.03 -9.58
CA LYS A 160 -17.23 4.45 -8.23
C LYS A 160 -16.16 3.99 -7.24
N LEU A 161 -15.55 4.94 -6.54
CA LEU A 161 -14.64 4.73 -5.41
C LEU A 161 -15.41 4.92 -4.10
N ARG A 162 -15.23 4.01 -3.14
CA ARG A 162 -15.88 4.02 -1.82
C ARG A 162 -14.90 3.55 -0.76
N GLU A 163 -15.21 3.80 0.50
CA GLU A 163 -14.53 3.12 1.60
C GLU A 163 -14.88 1.63 1.58
N ALA A 164 -13.88 0.76 1.73
CA ALA A 164 -14.13 -0.65 1.92
C ALA A 164 -14.68 -0.86 3.33
N ARG A 165 -15.70 -1.71 3.47
CA ARG A 165 -16.33 -1.94 4.76
C ARG A 165 -15.52 -2.97 5.57
N PRO A 166 -14.90 -2.59 6.71
CA PRO A 166 -14.34 -3.58 7.62
C PRO A 166 -15.46 -4.36 8.32
N GLU A 167 -15.19 -5.61 8.63
CA GLU A 167 -16.10 -6.47 9.41
C GLU A 167 -16.02 -6.17 10.90
N ASN A 168 -14.89 -5.63 11.37
CA ASN A 168 -14.67 -5.23 12.76
C ASN A 168 -15.50 -3.97 13.13
N PRO A 169 -16.46 -4.06 14.07
CA PRO A 169 -17.28 -2.93 14.48
C PRO A 169 -16.51 -1.80 15.15
N GLU A 170 -15.42 -2.10 15.87
CA GLU A 170 -14.59 -1.06 16.51
C GLU A 170 -13.82 -0.24 15.47
N LEU A 171 -13.40 -0.88 14.39
CA LEU A 171 -12.77 -0.19 13.28
C LEU A 171 -13.78 0.65 12.49
N LEU A 172 -15.04 0.20 12.36
CA LEU A 172 -16.13 1.01 11.79
C LEU A 172 -16.38 2.31 12.57
N LYS A 173 -16.40 2.24 13.92
CA LYS A 173 -16.54 3.44 14.78
C LYS A 173 -15.42 4.47 14.53
N ARG A 174 -14.24 3.99 14.11
CA ARG A 174 -13.07 4.81 13.76
C ARG A 174 -12.96 5.10 12.26
N LYS A 175 -14.06 4.96 11.50
CA LYS A 175 -14.13 5.22 10.05
C LYS A 175 -13.11 4.42 9.23
N GLY A 176 -12.79 3.19 9.65
CA GLY A 176 -11.84 2.34 8.91
C GLY A 176 -10.37 2.75 9.04
N ILE A 177 -10.03 3.65 9.97
CA ILE A 177 -8.67 4.20 10.09
C ILE A 177 -7.82 3.31 11.00
N ILE A 178 -6.69 2.85 10.47
CA ILE A 178 -5.65 2.10 11.18
C ILE A 178 -4.39 2.95 11.28
N ARG A 179 -3.85 3.17 12.48
CA ARG A 179 -2.58 3.89 12.65
C ARG A 179 -1.39 2.94 12.47
N LEU A 180 -0.58 3.21 11.45
CA LEU A 180 0.62 2.41 11.15
C LEU A 180 1.82 2.84 11.99
N GLY A 181 1.92 4.10 12.41
CA GLY A 181 2.98 4.53 13.30
C GLY A 181 3.10 6.04 13.38
N ARG A 182 4.09 6.52 14.12
CA ARG A 182 4.53 7.91 14.13
C ARG A 182 5.94 8.01 13.58
N PHE A 183 6.24 9.13 12.95
CA PHE A 183 7.56 9.45 12.41
C PHE A 183 7.75 10.97 12.36
N GLU A 184 8.99 11.41 12.37
CA GLU A 184 9.36 12.81 12.21
C GLU A 184 9.64 13.12 10.75
N VAL A 185 9.03 14.19 10.23
CA VAL A 185 9.45 14.78 8.97
C VAL A 185 10.58 15.76 9.27
N VAL A 186 11.72 15.61 8.59
CA VAL A 186 12.90 16.47 8.75
C VAL A 186 13.19 17.22 7.46
N SER A 187 13.92 18.33 7.55
CA SER A 187 14.44 19.01 6.37
C SER A 187 15.38 18.08 5.59
N PRO A 188 15.46 18.20 4.25
CA PRO A 188 16.43 17.44 3.47
C PRO A 188 17.85 17.67 3.95
N ALA A 189 18.69 16.63 3.96
CA ALA A 189 20.11 16.81 4.13
C ALA A 189 20.67 17.75 3.03
N ARG A 190 21.57 18.65 3.42
CA ARG A 190 22.28 19.54 2.48
C ARG A 190 23.35 18.80 1.68
#